data_AF-A0A6A4LUK9-F1
#
_entry.id   AF-A0A6A4LUK9-F1
#
_cell.length_a   1.000
_cell.length_b   1.000
_cell.length_c   1.000
_cell.angle_alpha   90.00
_cell.angle_beta   90.00
_cell.angle_gamma   90.00
#
_symmetry.space_group_name_H-M   'P 1'
#
loop_
_entity.id
_entity.type
_entity.pdbx_description
1 polymer ?
#
loop_
_entity_poly.entity_id
_entity_poly.type
_entity_poly.pdbx_seq_one_letter_code
_entity_poly.pdbx_strand_id
1 'polypeptide(L)'
;VWLLQEMEVKMEQRIEQLKEKVREMIAARADKPSLKLNLIDAIQCLGVAYHFEIEIETALQDIYETYHEIADDEDLHTVALSFRLLRQHGHPISCGKVTLSCG
;
A
#
# COMPACT_ATOMS: atom_id res chain seq x y z
N VAL A 1 -23.17 -15.03 29.72
CA VAL A 1 -23.63 -15.04 28.31
C VAL A 1 -23.78 -13.62 27.78
N TRP A 2 -24.60 -12.75 28.40
CA TRP A 2 -24.71 -11.32 28.02
C TRP A 2 -23.39 -10.53 27.90
N LEU A 3 -22.48 -10.67 28.87
CA LEU A 3 -21.19 -9.96 28.85
C LEU A 3 -20.27 -10.38 27.70
N LEU A 4 -20.32 -11.65 27.26
CA LEU A 4 -19.52 -12.11 26.13
C LEU A 4 -20.04 -11.54 24.81
N GLN A 5 -21.36 -11.49 24.66
CA GLN A 5 -22.02 -10.90 23.49
C GLN A 5 -21.73 -9.40 23.39
N GLU A 6 -21.72 -8.68 24.52
CA GLU A 6 -21.38 -7.26 24.53
C GLU A 6 -19.90 -6.99 24.22
N MET A 7 -19.00 -7.89 24.63
CA MET A 7 -17.57 -7.81 24.29
C MET A 7 -17.32 -8.11 22.82
N GLU A 8 -18.04 -9.08 22.23
CA GLU A 8 -17.96 -9.41 20.81
C GLU A 8 -18.37 -8.22 19.94
N VAL A 9 -19.53 -7.60 20.25
CA VAL A 9 -19.99 -6.37 19.55
C VAL A 9 -18.96 -5.23 19.67
N LYS A 10 -18.39 -5.02 20.85
CA LYS A 10 -17.34 -3.98 21.04
C LYS A 10 -16.07 -4.30 20.24
N MET A 11 -15.71 -5.56 20.11
CA MET A 11 -14.55 -5.99 19.33
C MET A 11 -14.77 -5.80 17.83
N GLU A 12 -15.95 -6.16 17.33
CA GLU A 12 -16.34 -5.94 15.93
C GLU A 12 -16.34 -4.45 15.57
N GLN A 13 -16.89 -3.60 16.44
CA GLN A 13 -16.86 -2.14 16.26
C GLN A 13 -15.42 -1.62 16.18
N ARG A 14 -14.53 -2.11 17.05
CA ARG A 14 -13.12 -1.70 17.05
C ARG A 14 -12.40 -2.17 15.79
N ILE A 15 -12.72 -3.36 15.28
CA ILE A 15 -12.17 -3.87 14.01
C ILE A 15 -12.60 -2.97 12.86
N GLU A 16 -13.88 -2.60 12.77
CA GLU A 16 -14.35 -1.74 11.69
C GLU A 16 -13.76 -0.34 11.75
N GLN A 17 -13.64 0.24 12.96
CA GLN A 17 -12.96 1.53 13.14
C GLN A 17 -11.49 1.49 12.69
N LEU A 18 -10.79 0.38 12.97
CA LEU A 18 -9.41 0.21 12.53
C LEU A 18 -9.32 0.03 11.01
N LYS A 19 -10.25 -0.73 10.40
CA LYS A 19 -10.32 -0.86 8.94
C LYS A 19 -10.52 0.49 8.28
N GLU A 20 -11.46 1.30 8.78
CA GLU A 20 -11.73 2.62 8.22
C GLU A 20 -10.50 3.52 8.31
N LYS A 21 -9.83 3.53 9.46
CA LYS A 21 -8.58 4.28 9.62
C LYS A 21 -7.49 3.85 8.62
N VAL A 22 -7.39 2.56 8.33
CA VAL A 22 -6.44 2.06 7.31
C VAL A 22 -6.86 2.50 5.91
N ARG A 23 -8.16 2.46 5.56
CA ARG A 23 -8.66 2.99 4.27
C ARG A 23 -8.29 4.46 4.10
N GLU A 24 -8.53 5.27 5.12
CA GLU A 24 -8.16 6.69 5.14
C GLU A 24 -6.65 6.89 4.94
N MET A 25 -5.82 6.07 5.60
CA MET A 25 -4.36 6.14 5.46
C MET A 25 -3.87 5.79 4.05
N ILE A 26 -4.52 4.83 3.37
CA ILE A 26 -4.20 4.48 1.97
C ILE A 26 -4.65 5.59 1.01
N ALA A 27 -5.87 6.10 1.20
CA ALA A 27 -6.48 7.12 0.36
C ALA A 27 -5.85 8.50 0.54
N ALA A 28 -5.27 8.79 1.71
CA ALA A 28 -4.62 10.06 1.99
C ALA A 28 -3.54 10.37 0.96
N ARG A 29 -3.45 11.64 0.56
CA ARG A 29 -2.32 12.12 -0.22
C ARG A 29 -1.09 12.08 0.68
N ALA A 30 -0.16 11.20 0.37
CA ALA A 30 1.11 11.14 1.08
C ALA A 30 2.05 12.20 0.50
N ASP A 31 2.70 12.97 1.37
CA ASP A 31 3.76 13.91 0.96
C ASP A 31 4.96 13.18 0.33
N LYS A 32 5.11 11.88 0.62
CA LYS A 32 6.14 11.01 0.07
C LYS A 32 5.55 9.68 -0.43
N PRO A 33 5.80 9.30 -1.70
CA PRO A 33 5.43 7.99 -2.26
C PRO A 33 5.89 6.79 -1.40
N SER A 34 7.09 6.87 -0.82
CA SER A 34 7.66 5.83 0.04
C SER A 34 6.80 5.46 1.24
N LEU A 35 6.12 6.41 1.87
CA LEU A 35 5.23 6.14 3.01
C LEU A 35 4.01 5.31 2.59
N LYS A 36 3.42 5.65 1.44
CA LYS A 36 2.26 4.95 0.90
C LYS A 36 2.62 3.53 0.47
N LEU A 37 3.75 3.37 -0.23
CA LEU A 37 4.26 2.06 -0.64
C LEU A 37 4.55 1.14 0.55
N ASN A 38 5.18 1.66 1.61
CA ASN A 38 5.46 0.91 2.83
C ASN A 38 4.18 0.47 3.55
N LEU A 39 3.15 1.31 3.57
CA LEU A 39 1.85 0.95 4.14
C LEU A 39 1.21 -0.20 3.36
N ILE A 40 1.20 -0.13 2.03
CA ILE A 40 0.66 -1.18 1.16
C ILE A 40 1.43 -2.48 1.37
N ASP A 41 2.76 -2.41 1.40
CA ASP A 41 3.61 -3.58 1.61
C ASP A 41 3.37 -4.25 2.97
N ALA A 42 3.22 -3.45 4.03
CA ALA A 42 2.90 -3.95 5.36
C ALA A 42 1.53 -4.64 5.39
N ILE A 43 0.50 -4.07 4.75
CA ILE A 43 -0.83 -4.66 4.66
C ILE A 43 -0.80 -6.01 3.93
N GLN A 44 -0.05 -6.10 2.83
CA GLN A 44 0.14 -7.35 2.10
C GLN A 44 0.90 -8.39 2.92
N CYS A 45 1.98 -8.00 3.61
CA CYS A 45 2.76 -8.89 4.48
C CYS A 45 1.96 -9.40 5.68
N LEU A 46 1.00 -8.61 6.19
CA LEU A 46 0.08 -9.01 7.24
C LEU A 46 -1.02 -9.98 6.75
N GLY A 47 -1.14 -10.19 5.44
CA GLY A 47 -2.14 -11.09 4.86
C GLY A 47 -3.57 -10.56 4.94
N VAL A 48 -3.74 -9.25 5.13
CA VAL A 48 -5.06 -8.60 5.29
C VAL A 48 -5.43 -7.70 4.12
N ALA A 49 -4.68 -7.74 3.02
CA ALA A 49 -4.90 -6.91 1.84
C ALA A 49 -6.27 -7.10 1.19
N TYR A 50 -6.90 -8.27 1.33
CA TYR A 50 -8.23 -8.57 0.80
C TYR A 50 -9.34 -7.67 1.39
N HIS A 51 -9.08 -6.97 2.50
CA HIS A 51 -9.99 -5.98 3.07
C HIS A 51 -9.90 -4.59 2.41
N PHE A 52 -8.88 -4.36 1.57
CA PHE A 52 -8.50 -3.05 1.06
C PHE A 52 -8.17 -3.07 -0.44
N GLU A 53 -8.69 -4.05 -1.19
CA GLU A 53 -8.30 -4.28 -2.60
C GLU A 53 -8.53 -3.04 -3.47
N ILE A 54 -9.66 -2.37 -3.29
CA ILE A 54 -10.04 -1.18 -4.07
C ILE A 54 -9.11 -0.01 -3.75
N GLU A 55 -8.85 0.22 -2.47
CA GLU A 55 -7.99 1.30 -2.00
C GLU A 55 -6.54 1.09 -2.44
N ILE A 56 -6.05 -0.14 -2.39
CA ILE A 56 -4.71 -0.52 -2.84
C ILE A 56 -4.58 -0.35 -4.36
N GLU A 57 -5.54 -0.85 -5.14
CA GLU A 57 -5.52 -0.73 -6.60
C GLU A 57 -5.52 0.75 -7.03
N THR A 58 -6.39 1.55 -6.41
CA THR A 58 -6.45 3.00 -6.68
C THR A 58 -5.12 3.67 -6.36
N ALA A 59 -4.54 3.36 -5.19
CA ALA A 59 -3.25 3.92 -4.80
C ALA A 59 -2.10 3.49 -5.72
N LEU A 60 -2.09 2.25 -6.20
CA LEU A 60 -1.07 1.75 -7.12
C LEU A 60 -1.23 2.35 -8.52
N GLN A 61 -2.45 2.59 -8.97
CA GLN A 61 -2.72 3.30 -10.22
C GLN A 61 -2.15 4.73 -10.19
N ASP A 62 -2.36 5.49 -9.10
CA ASP A 62 -1.78 6.83 -8.93
C ASP A 62 -0.23 6.80 -8.97
N ILE A 63 0.36 5.78 -8.33
CA ILE A 63 1.81 5.57 -8.31
C ILE A 63 2.33 5.18 -9.70
N TYR A 64 1.57 4.39 -10.46
CA TYR A 64 1.93 4.00 -11.82
C TYR A 64 2.00 5.22 -12.75
N GLU A 65 1.03 6.12 -12.64
CA GLU A 65 0.99 7.36 -13.44
C GLU A 65 2.18 8.29 -13.15
N THR A 66 2.69 8.25 -11.93
CA THR A 66 3.82 9.07 -11.46
C THR A 66 5.14 8.29 -11.35
N TYR A 67 5.19 7.05 -11.84
CA TYR A 67 6.32 6.13 -11.61
C TYR A 67 7.65 6.69 -12.12
N HIS A 68 7.65 7.43 -13.21
CA HIS A 68 8.88 8.03 -13.75
C HIS A 68 9.46 9.10 -12.83
N GLU A 69 8.63 9.88 -12.16
CA GLU A 69 9.06 10.90 -11.19
C GLU A 69 9.65 10.21 -9.95
N ILE A 70 9.00 9.14 -9.48
CA ILE A 70 9.48 8.30 -8.38
C ILE A 70 10.83 7.67 -8.72
N ALA A 71 10.98 7.13 -9.94
CA ALA A 71 12.20 6.46 -10.38
C ALA A 71 13.41 7.40 -10.48
N ASP A 72 13.18 8.68 -10.76
CA ASP A 72 14.25 9.66 -10.96
C ASP A 72 14.65 10.39 -9.64
N ASP A 73 13.75 10.49 -8.65
CA ASP A 73 13.92 11.33 -7.45
C ASP A 73 13.95 10.57 -6.10
N GLU A 74 13.48 9.31 -6.05
CA GLU A 74 13.44 8.51 -4.82
C GLU A 74 14.61 7.51 -4.69
N ASP A 75 14.83 7.00 -3.48
CA ASP A 75 15.90 6.05 -3.21
C ASP A 75 15.67 4.66 -3.85
N LEU A 76 16.75 3.88 -3.96
CA LEU A 76 16.71 2.53 -4.56
C LEU A 76 15.68 1.61 -3.90
N HIS A 77 15.46 1.75 -2.59
CA HIS A 77 14.48 0.94 -1.87
C HIS A 77 13.06 1.25 -2.34
N THR A 78 12.72 2.53 -2.44
CA THR A 78 11.41 3.01 -2.89
C THR A 78 11.15 2.64 -4.34
N VAL A 79 12.15 2.80 -5.22
CA VAL A 79 12.04 2.38 -6.63
C VAL A 79 11.84 0.87 -6.76
N ALA A 80 12.63 0.06 -6.06
CA ALA A 80 12.50 -1.39 -6.08
C ALA A 80 11.15 -1.87 -5.52
N LEU A 81 10.67 -1.23 -4.45
CA LEU A 81 9.38 -1.53 -3.85
C LEU A 81 8.22 -1.19 -4.80
N SER A 82 8.26 -0.01 -5.41
CA SER A 82 7.30 0.43 -6.42
C SER A 82 7.23 -0.56 -7.57
N PHE A 83 8.39 -0.92 -8.13
CA PHE A 83 8.48 -1.88 -9.22
C PHE A 83 7.86 -3.24 -8.85
N ARG A 84 8.16 -3.76 -7.65
CA ARG A 84 7.60 -5.03 -7.19
C ARG A 84 6.08 -4.96 -7.04
N LEU A 85 5.57 -3.96 -6.33
CA LEU A 85 4.13 -3.84 -6.05
C LEU A 85 3.33 -3.64 -7.33
N LEU A 86 3.76 -2.73 -8.21
CA LEU A 86 3.10 -2.48 -9.48
C LEU A 86 3.07 -3.74 -10.38
N ARG A 87 4.15 -4.53 -10.42
CA ARG A 87 4.15 -5.80 -11.17
C ARG A 87 3.23 -6.86 -10.56
N GLN A 88 3.13 -6.94 -9.24
CA GLN A 88 2.23 -7.87 -8.55
C GLN A 88 0.75 -7.59 -8.89
N HIS A 89 0.41 -6.32 -9.12
CA HIS A 89 -0.93 -5.87 -9.49
C HIS A 89 -1.13 -5.73 -11.02
N GLY A 90 -0.19 -6.23 -11.82
CA GLY A 90 -0.38 -6.35 -13.28
C GLY A 90 -0.07 -5.09 -14.09
N HIS A 91 0.47 -4.04 -13.48
CA HIS A 91 0.90 -2.87 -14.23
C HIS A 91 2.14 -3.18 -15.11
N PRO A 92 2.13 -2.80 -16.39
CA PRO A 92 3.24 -3.06 -17.30
C PRO A 92 4.39 -2.07 -17.05
N ILE A 93 5.43 -2.51 -16.34
CA ILE A 93 6.62 -1.69 -16.08
C ILE A 93 7.85 -2.28 -16.75
N SER A 94 8.55 -1.44 -17.50
CA SER A 94 9.81 -1.82 -18.15
C SER A 94 10.96 -1.92 -17.13
N CYS A 95 11.89 -2.85 -17.36
CA CYS A 95 13.14 -2.96 -16.60
C CYS A 95 14.16 -1.86 -16.98
N GLY A 96 13.86 -1.07 -18.03
CA GLY A 96 14.84 -0.32 -18.83
C GLY A 96 15.55 0.85 -18.16
N LYS A 97 15.28 1.14 -16.88
CA LYS A 97 15.98 2.17 -16.11
C LYS A 97 16.41 1.75 -14.70
N VAL A 98 16.12 0.52 -14.26
CA VAL A 98 16.72 -0.03 -13.02
C VAL A 98 18.12 -0.55 -13.35
N THR A 99 18.95 0.29 -13.96
CA THR A 99 20.38 0.01 -14.02
C THR A 99 20.90 0.24 -12.62
N LEU A 100 21.13 -0.87 -11.89
CA LEU A 100 21.97 -0.90 -10.70
C LEU A 100 23.34 -0.34 -11.10
N SER A 101 23.53 0.98 -11.02
CA SER A 101 24.85 1.57 -10.98
C SER A 101 25.41 1.29 -9.59
N CYS A 102 25.83 0.04 -9.37
CA CYS A 102 26.78 -0.26 -8.32
C CYS A 102 28.09 0.44 -8.72
N GLY A 103 28.36 1.57 -8.05
CA GLY A 103 29.67 2.20 -7.96
C GLY A 103 30.20 2.04 -6.55
#